data_AF-A0A0N0SLH3-F1
#
_entry.id   AF-A0A0N0SLH3-F1
#
_cell.length_a   1.000
_cell.length_b   1.000
_cell.length_c   1.000
_cell.angle_alpha   90.00
_cell.angle_beta   90.00
_cell.angle_gamma   90.00
#
_symmetry.space_group_name_H-M   'P 1'
#
loop_
_entity.id
_entity.type
_entity.pdbx_description
1 polymer ?
#
loop_
_entity_poly.entity_id
_entity_poly.type
_entity_poly.pdbx_seq_one_letter_code
_entity_poly.pdbx_strand_id
1 'polypeptide(L)' 'MTRKACPTCGTWQDFRKLDDAEKAAVRKEKGPRHYVHDLWRCTAVGCLWYQPWHHTRGGDRLPEEFRKEAAADT' A
#
# COMPACT_ATOMS: atom_id res chain seq x y z
N MET A 1 0.44 -8.97 9.65
CA MET A 1 -0.53 -7.97 9.17
C MET A 1 -0.90 -7.08 10.35
N THR A 2 -1.40 -5.88 10.12
CA THR A 2 -1.75 -4.91 11.17
C THR A 2 -3.03 -4.19 10.80
N ARG A 3 -3.90 -3.89 11.76
CA ARG A 3 -5.14 -3.16 11.50
C ARG A 3 -4.90 -1.66 11.62
N LYS A 4 -5.15 -0.91 10.54
CA LYS A 4 -4.93 0.54 10.48
C LYS A 4 -6.06 1.24 9.73
N ALA A 5 -6.28 2.51 10.08
CA ALA A 5 -7.22 3.37 9.36
C ALA A 5 -6.72 3.62 7.93
N CYS A 6 -7.54 3.26 6.95
CA CYS A 6 -7.27 3.47 5.54
C CYS A 6 -8.11 4.66 5.02
N PRO A 7 -7.49 5.78 4.61
CA PRO A 7 -8.22 6.96 4.16
C PRO A 7 -8.97 6.73 2.83
N THR A 8 -8.53 5.78 1.99
CA THR A 8 -9.23 5.45 0.74
C THR A 8 -10.42 4.52 0.96
N CYS A 9 -10.37 3.62 1.95
CA CYS A 9 -11.50 2.76 2.29
C CYS A 9 -12.47 3.39 3.30
N GLY A 10 -12.06 4.45 3.99
CA GLY A 10 -12.84 5.11 5.05
C GLY A 10 -13.02 4.28 6.33
N THR A 11 -12.30 3.16 6.47
CA THR A 11 -12.44 2.22 7.60
C THR A 11 -11.10 1.60 8.00
N TRP A 12 -11.12 0.79 9.05
CA TRP A 12 -9.97 0.04 9.56
C TRP A 12 -9.76 -1.25 8.79
N GLN A 13 -8.73 -1.27 7.96
CA GLN A 13 -8.37 -2.42 7.13
C GLN A 13 -7.07 -3.07 7.62
N ASP A 14 -6.85 -4.30 7.16
CA ASP A 14 -5.56 -4.96 7.32
C ASP A 14 -4.52 -4.37 6.36
N PHE A 15 -3.32 -4.20 6.90
CA PHE A 15 -2.16 -3.72 6.20
C PHE A 15 -1.06 -4.77 6.25
N ARG A 16 -0.32 -4.89 5.16
CA ARG A 16 0.92 -5.67 5.07
C ARG A 16 2.07 -4.81 4.60
N LYS A 17 3.31 -5.19 4.94
CA LYS A 17 4.51 -4.56 4.36
C LYS A 17 4.45 -4.65 2.85
N LEU A 18 4.99 -3.64 2.18
CA LEU A 18 5.24 -3.72 0.74
C LEU A 18 6.17 -4.90 0.42
N ASP A 19 5.90 -5.58 -0.68
CA ASP A 19 6.77 -6.58 -1.30
C ASP A 19 7.84 -5.87 -2.15
N ASP A 20 8.88 -6.58 -2.58
CA ASP A 20 10.01 -5.94 -3.27
C ASP A 20 9.64 -5.30 -4.62
N ALA A 21 8.66 -5.85 -5.34
CA ALA A 21 8.12 -5.22 -6.54
C ALA A 21 7.42 -3.87 -6.24
N GLU A 22 6.61 -3.82 -5.18
CA GLU A 22 5.92 -2.60 -4.76
C GLU A 22 6.90 -1.55 -4.24
N LYS A 23 7.91 -1.97 -3.47
CA LYS A 23 9.01 -1.11 -3.03
C LYS A 23 9.77 -0.50 -4.21
N ALA A 24 10.06 -1.32 -5.24
CA ALA A 24 10.75 -0.85 -6.44
C ALA A 24 9.90 0.17 -7.20
N ALA A 25 8.59 -0.05 -7.32
CA ALA A 25 7.67 0.89 -7.95
C ALA A 25 7.62 2.24 -7.19
N VAL A 26 7.53 2.21 -5.86
CA VAL A 26 7.57 3.43 -5.05
C VAL A 26 8.91 4.17 -5.22
N ARG A 27 10.05 3.45 -5.27
CA ARG A 27 11.36 4.07 -5.53
C ARG A 27 11.47 4.66 -6.94
N LYS A 28 10.84 4.04 -7.94
CA LYS A 28 10.81 4.56 -9.31
C LYS A 28 10.07 5.90 -9.38
N GLU A 29 8.98 6.05 -8.64
CA GLU A 29 8.18 7.28 -8.61
C GLU A 29 8.78 8.37 -7.68
N LYS A 30 9.11 8.01 -6.43
CA LYS A 30 9.56 8.97 -5.40
C LYS A 30 11.07 9.23 -5.43
N GLY A 31 11.82 8.41 -6.15
CA GLY A 31 13.28 8.47 -6.25
C GLY A 31 14.02 7.42 -5.42
N PRO A 32 15.28 7.12 -5.77
CA PRO A 32 16.04 5.99 -5.21
C PRO A 32 16.39 6.14 -3.73
N ARG A 33 16.38 7.37 -3.20
CA ARG A 33 16.65 7.65 -1.78
C ARG A 33 15.42 7.55 -0.89
N HIS A 34 14.23 7.30 -1.47
CA HIS A 34 13.00 7.19 -0.71
C HIS A 34 13.01 5.92 0.17
N TYR A 35 12.69 6.09 1.45
CA TYR A 35 12.69 4.98 2.41
C TYR A 35 11.40 4.16 2.27
N VAL A 36 11.55 2.90 1.87
CA VAL A 36 10.42 2.00 1.54
C VAL A 36 10.24 0.82 2.50
N HIS A 37 11.17 0.63 3.45
CA HIS A 37 11.18 -0.55 4.34
C HIS A 37 10.12 -0.47 5.46
N ASP A 38 9.59 0.73 5.70
CA ASP A 38 8.51 1.02 6.65
C ASP A 38 7.15 1.21 5.96
N LEU A 39 7.06 1.00 4.64
CA LEU A 39 5.80 1.19 3.93
C LEU A 39 4.91 -0.06 4.01
N TRP A 40 3.64 0.19 4.28
CA TRP A 40 2.61 -0.84 4.37
C TRP A 40 1.45 -0.48 3.46
N ARG A 41 0.95 -1.44 2.69
CA ARG A 41 -0.27 -1.29 1.89
C ARG A 41 -1.48 -1.90 2.56
N CYS A 42 -2.63 -1.32 2.26
CA CYS A 42 -3.92 -1.91 2.52
C CYS A 42 -4.07 -3.21 1.72
N THR A 43 -4.64 -4.25 2.34
CA THR A 43 -4.93 -5.55 1.71
C THR A 43 -6.34 -5.64 1.14
N ALA A 44 -7.16 -4.63 1.35
CA ALA A 44 -8.52 -4.57 0.82
C ALA A 44 -8.50 -4.68 -0.70
N VAL A 45 -9.46 -5.45 -1.24
CA VAL A 45 -9.66 -5.60 -2.68
C VAL A 45 -9.84 -4.22 -3.32
N GLY A 46 -9.17 -4.00 -4.44
CA GLY A 46 -9.19 -2.74 -5.18
C GLY A 46 -8.39 -1.60 -4.55
N CYS A 47 -7.92 -1.74 -3.30
CA CYS A 47 -7.23 -0.68 -2.60
C CYS A 47 -5.72 -0.65 -2.92
N LEU A 48 -5.27 0.53 -3.34
CA LEU A 48 -3.87 0.81 -3.68
C LEU A 48 -3.17 1.65 -2.62
N TRP A 49 -3.85 2.03 -1.55
CA TRP A 49 -3.28 2.90 -0.54
C TRP A 49 -2.14 2.21 0.22
N TYR A 50 -0.99 2.88 0.29
CA TYR A 50 0.11 2.53 1.16
C TYR A 50 0.48 3.70 2.08
N GLN A 51 1.02 3.41 3.25
CA GLN A 51 1.45 4.40 4.24
C GLN A 51 2.60 3.89 5.11
N PRO A 52 3.38 4.80 5.72
CA PRO A 52 4.31 4.49 6.80
C PRO A 52 3.64 3.73 7.96
N TRP A 53 4.40 2.89 8.69
CA TRP A 53 3.83 2.15 9.82
C TRP A 53 3.35 3.09 10.92
N HIS A 54 4.16 4.10 11.26
CA HIS A 54 3.92 4.95 12.42
C HIS A 54 2.94 6.10 12.14
N HIS A 55 2.74 6.48 10.87
CA HIS A 55 1.94 7.66 10.51
C HIS A 55 1.16 7.43 9.21
N THR A 56 -0.10 7.84 9.19
CA THR A 56 -0.92 7.86 7.96
C THR A 56 -0.51 9.02 7.04
N ARG A 57 0.02 10.11 7.60
CA ARG A 57 0.49 11.30 6.87
C ARG A 57 1.83 10.97 6.21
N GLY A 58 1.84 10.92 4.88
CA GLY A 58 2.97 10.43 4.08
C GLY A 58 2.68 9.14 3.30
N GLY A 59 1.46 8.62 3.40
CA GLY A 59 0.96 7.60 2.48
C GLY A 59 0.61 8.14 1.10
N ASP A 60 0.58 7.24 0.13
CA ASP A 60 0.21 7.50 -1.25
C ASP A 60 -0.44 6.26 -1.88
N ARG A 61 -0.73 6.31 -3.17
CA ARG A 61 -1.31 5.19 -3.93
C ARG A 61 -0.22 4.46 -4.71
N LEU A 62 -0.21 3.14 -4.59
CA LEU A 62 0.56 2.28 -5.49
C LEU A 62 0.04 2.43 -6.93
N PRO A 63 0.89 2.16 -7.93
CA PRO A 63 0.45 2.08 -9.32
C PRO A 63 -0.69 1.08 -9.52
N GLU A 64 -1.52 1.32 -10.53
CA GLU A 64 -2.71 0.50 -10.78
C GLU A 64 -2.39 -0.97 -11.10
N GLU A 65 -1.18 -1.27 -11.56
CA GLU A 65 -0.70 -2.65 -11.77
C GLU A 65 -0.71 -3.51 -10.49
N PHE A 66 -0.66 -2.87 -9.31
CA PHE A 66 -0.72 -3.56 -8.01
C PHE A 66 -2.14 -3.67 -7.45
N ARG A 67 -3.15 -3.27 -8.23
CA ARG A 67 -4.55 -3.37 -7.82
C ARG A 67 -4.86 -4.85 -7.70
N LYS A 68 -5.19 -5.28 -6.48
CA LYS A 68 -5.77 -6.59 -6.28
C LYS A 68 -7.20 -6.51 -6.80
N GLU A 69 -7.42 -6.95 -8.02
CA GLU A 69 -8.77 -7.29 -8.46
C GLU A 69 -9.29 -8.41 -7.56
N ALA A 70 -10.58 -8.37 -7.21
CA ALA A 70 -11.20 -9.55 -6.63
C ALA A 70 -10.92 -10.66 -7.64
N ALA A 71 -10.31 -11.76 -7.21
CA ALA A 71 -10.33 -12.96 -8.03
C ALA A 71 -11.81 -13.17 -8.38
N ALA A 72 -12.13 -13.04 -9.67
CA ALA A 72 -13.40 -13.51 -10.18
C ALA A 72 -13.33 -15.03 -9.97
N ASP A 73 -13.84 -15.47 -8.83
CA ASP A 73 -14.11 -16.87 -8.55
C ASP A 73 -15.06 -17.33 -9.66
N THR A 74 -14.52 -18.12 -10.59
CA THR A 74 -15.27 -18.81 -11.65
C THR A 74 -15.06 -20.30 -11.46
#